data_AF-A0A6V8Q1Y6-F1
#
_entry.id   AF-A0A6V8Q1Y6-F1
#
_cell.length_a   1.000
_cell.length_b   1.000
_cell.length_c   1.000
_cell.angle_alpha   90.00
_cell.angle_beta   90.00
_cell.angle_gamma   90.00
#
_symmetry.space_group_name_H-M   'P 1'
#
loop_
_entity.id
_entity.type
_entity.pdbx_description
1 polymer ?
#
loop_
_entity_poly.entity_id
_entity_poly.type
_entity_poly.pdbx_seq_one_letter_code
_entity_poly.pdbx_strand_id
1 'polypeptide(L)'
;MAAMVLPILHSIVAVLTSKTRGDGTREPLVLDILKQAYLTLKKDFDEENGGFSLAPKFPQPLGLEFLLRYFHRTQDEKASEMVEVTLEKMAKGGIYDQIGGGFHRYATDNNWLVPHFEKMLYDNALLSRVYLHAYLVTDKQLF
;
A
#
# COMPACT_ATOMS: atom_id res chain seq x y z
N MET A 1 -9.08 -12.17 -14.71
CA MET A 1 -8.93 -11.15 -13.64
C MET A 1 -7.71 -11.38 -12.73
N ALA A 2 -6.63 -12.04 -13.20
CA ALA A 2 -5.39 -12.22 -12.42
C ALA A 2 -4.28 -11.20 -12.78
N ALA A 3 -4.57 -10.23 -13.65
CA ALA A 3 -3.54 -9.41 -14.32
C ALA A 3 -3.20 -8.08 -13.62
N MET A 4 -3.96 -7.65 -12.61
CA MET A 4 -3.76 -6.32 -11.97
C MET A 4 -3.07 -6.33 -10.60
N VAL A 5 -2.87 -7.51 -9.99
CA VAL A 5 -2.03 -7.66 -8.77
C VAL A 5 -0.53 -7.74 -9.14
N LEU A 6 -0.25 -7.85 -10.44
CA LEU A 6 1.06 -8.15 -10.98
C LEU A 6 2.14 -7.05 -10.87
N PRO A 7 1.86 -5.73 -10.98
CA PRO A 7 2.92 -4.74 -11.16
C PRO A 7 3.84 -4.61 -9.94
N ILE A 8 3.27 -4.53 -8.73
CA ILE A 8 4.05 -4.35 -7.50
C ILE A 8 4.81 -5.63 -7.15
N LEU A 9 4.17 -6.79 -7.29
CA LEU A 9 4.83 -8.07 -7.08
C LEU A 9 5.95 -8.28 -8.11
N HIS A 10 5.76 -7.89 -9.38
CA HIS A 10 6.81 -7.94 -10.40
C HIS A 10 7.93 -6.96 -10.10
N SER A 11 7.64 -5.73 -9.66
CA SER A 11 8.68 -4.76 -9.30
C SER A 11 9.52 -5.25 -8.12
N ILE A 12 8.88 -5.80 -7.07
CA ILE A 12 9.60 -6.37 -5.92
C ILE A 12 10.42 -7.60 -6.34
N VAL A 13 9.83 -8.53 -7.09
CA VAL A 13 10.51 -9.74 -7.54
C VAL A 13 11.63 -9.43 -8.54
N ALA A 14 11.46 -8.46 -9.45
CA ALA A 14 12.48 -8.01 -10.38
C ALA A 14 13.69 -7.38 -9.66
N VAL A 15 13.43 -6.59 -8.61
CA VAL A 15 14.49 -6.04 -7.76
C VAL A 15 15.21 -7.16 -7.00
N LEU A 16 14.49 -8.15 -6.50
CA LEU A 16 15.07 -9.31 -5.80
C LEU A 16 15.87 -10.24 -6.73
N THR A 17 15.46 -10.39 -7.99
CA THR A 17 16.10 -11.31 -8.96
C THR A 17 17.29 -10.71 -9.69
N SER A 18 17.34 -9.38 -9.86
CA SER A 18 18.47 -8.72 -10.51
C SER A 18 19.73 -8.64 -9.64
N LYS A 19 19.60 -8.78 -8.31
CA LYS A 19 20.69 -8.58 -7.34
C LYS A 19 21.20 -9.85 -6.63
N THR A 20 20.74 -11.05 -7.00
CA THR A 20 21.11 -12.31 -6.32
C THR A 20 22.44 -12.94 -6.77
N ARG A 21 23.27 -12.26 -7.55
CA ARG A 21 24.67 -12.69 -7.82
C ARG A 21 25.68 -11.93 -6.95
N GLY A 22 26.05 -12.52 -5.82
CA GLY A 22 27.42 -12.43 -5.27
C GLY A 22 27.67 -11.60 -4.01
N ASP A 23 28.39 -12.25 -3.09
CA ASP A 23 29.24 -11.81 -1.96
C ASP A 23 28.63 -11.22 -0.67
N GLY A 24 29.34 -11.43 0.43
CA GLY A 24 28.90 -11.37 1.84
C GLY A 24 28.58 -9.99 2.41
N THR A 25 28.18 -9.01 1.60
CA THR A 25 27.74 -7.68 2.04
C THR A 25 26.21 -7.59 2.05
N ARG A 26 25.55 -8.42 2.87
CA ARG A 26 24.08 -8.54 2.89
C ARG A 26 23.36 -7.27 3.37
N GLU A 27 23.91 -6.53 4.32
CA GLU A 27 23.23 -5.34 4.89
C GLU A 27 23.16 -4.13 3.95
N PRO A 28 24.25 -3.69 3.29
CA PRO A 28 24.19 -2.59 2.33
C PRO A 28 23.25 -2.90 1.15
N LEU A 29 23.29 -4.14 0.65
CA LEU A 29 22.47 -4.59 -0.47
C LEU A 29 20.96 -4.55 -0.15
N VAL A 30 20.60 -4.91 1.09
CA VAL A 30 19.20 -4.90 1.55
C VAL A 30 18.67 -3.47 1.67
N LEU A 31 19.46 -2.53 2.21
CA LEU A 31 19.02 -1.12 2.31
C LEU A 31 18.76 -0.49 0.95
N ASP A 32 19.60 -0.79 -0.05
CA ASP A 32 19.39 -0.33 -1.42
C ASP A 32 18.08 -0.87 -2.01
N ILE A 33 17.79 -2.16 -1.80
CA ILE A 33 16.56 -2.79 -2.29
C ILE A 33 15.33 -2.13 -1.68
N LEU A 34 15.34 -1.89 -0.37
CA LEU A 34 14.24 -1.20 0.32
C LEU A 34 14.08 0.23 -0.21
N LYS A 35 15.18 0.95 -0.41
CA LYS A 35 15.14 2.31 -0.97
C LYS A 35 14.59 2.32 -2.40
N GLN A 36 14.97 1.37 -3.25
CA GLN A 36 14.44 1.27 -4.61
C GLN A 36 12.94 0.96 -4.60
N ALA A 37 12.49 0.01 -3.77
CA ALA A 37 11.06 -0.29 -3.63
C ALA A 37 10.26 0.95 -3.17
N TYR A 38 10.78 1.71 -2.20
CA TYR A 38 10.19 2.98 -1.78
C TYR A 38 10.13 3.99 -2.92
N LEU A 39 11.21 4.19 -3.68
CA LEU A 39 11.23 5.13 -4.81
C LEU A 39 10.23 4.74 -5.92
N THR A 40 10.03 3.44 -6.16
CA THR A 40 9.00 2.96 -7.07
C THR A 40 7.60 3.31 -6.58
N LEU A 41 7.27 3.00 -5.32
CA LEU A 41 5.97 3.35 -4.74
C LEU A 41 5.74 4.86 -4.73
N LYS A 42 6.76 5.65 -4.38
CA LYS A 42 6.69 7.11 -4.38
C LYS A 42 6.42 7.68 -5.77
N LYS A 43 6.99 7.08 -6.81
CA LYS A 43 6.76 7.50 -8.20
C LYS A 43 5.32 7.24 -8.64
N ASP A 44 4.75 6.11 -8.23
CA ASP A 44 3.41 5.67 -8.65
C ASP A 44 2.29 6.21 -7.74
N PHE A 45 2.66 6.90 -6.65
CA PHE A 45 1.72 7.43 -5.67
C PHE A 45 0.86 8.57 -6.23
N ASP A 46 -0.45 8.43 -6.04
CA ASP A 46 -1.44 9.46 -6.35
C ASP A 46 -1.57 10.41 -5.16
N GLU A 47 -0.97 11.60 -5.25
CA GLU A 47 -0.99 12.58 -4.16
C GLU A 47 -2.39 13.15 -3.87
N GLU A 48 -3.29 13.15 -4.86
CA GLU A 48 -4.61 13.74 -4.72
C GLU A 48 -5.60 12.77 -4.07
N ASN A 49 -5.57 11.50 -4.48
CA ASN A 49 -6.54 10.50 -4.05
C ASN A 49 -5.93 9.35 -3.25
N GLY A 50 -4.62 9.29 -3.05
CA GLY A 50 -3.92 8.19 -2.38
C GLY A 50 -3.91 6.89 -3.19
N GLY A 51 -3.10 5.91 -2.83
CA GLY A 51 -2.91 4.66 -3.59
C GLY A 51 -1.89 4.79 -4.73
N PHE A 52 -1.69 3.68 -5.46
CA PHE A 52 -0.56 3.53 -6.40
C PHE A 52 -0.98 2.99 -7.77
N SER A 53 -2.27 3.05 -8.07
CA SER A 53 -2.81 2.66 -9.37
C SER A 53 -3.91 3.63 -9.80
N LEU A 54 -4.14 3.71 -11.10
CA LEU A 54 -5.36 4.27 -11.65
C LEU A 54 -6.53 3.28 -11.47
N ALA A 55 -7.66 3.59 -12.10
CA ALA A 55 -8.86 2.78 -12.14
C ALA A 55 -8.66 1.49 -12.96
N PRO A 56 -9.17 0.34 -12.49
CA PRO A 56 -9.75 0.12 -11.16
C PRO A 56 -8.69 0.14 -10.06
N LYS A 57 -9.01 0.79 -8.94
CA LYS A 57 -8.07 1.09 -7.85
C LYS A 57 -8.16 0.07 -6.72
N PHE A 58 -7.04 -0.56 -6.42
CA PHE A 58 -6.93 -1.61 -5.39
C PHE A 58 -6.26 -1.08 -4.12
N PRO A 59 -6.71 -1.49 -2.92
CA PRO A 59 -6.13 -1.04 -1.64
C PRO A 59 -4.64 -1.35 -1.40
N GLN A 60 -4.11 -2.42 -2.00
CA GLN A 60 -2.69 -2.82 -1.91
C GLN A 60 -2.08 -2.82 -0.48
N PRO A 61 -2.68 -3.52 0.49
CA PRO A 61 -2.30 -3.44 1.91
C PRO A 61 -0.84 -3.82 2.21
N LEU A 62 -0.25 -4.72 1.42
CA LEU A 62 1.16 -5.09 1.60
C LEU A 62 2.13 -3.96 1.24
N GLY A 63 1.80 -3.11 0.26
CA GLY A 63 2.58 -1.94 -0.09
C GLY A 63 2.53 -0.89 1.02
N LEU A 64 1.34 -0.68 1.59
CA LEU A 64 1.13 0.22 2.74
C LEU A 64 1.90 -0.26 3.98
N GLU A 65 1.84 -1.55 4.29
CA GLU A 65 2.60 -2.15 5.39
C GLU A 65 4.12 -2.00 5.21
N PHE A 66 4.60 -2.15 3.97
CA PHE A 66 5.99 -1.90 3.63
C PHE A 66 6.38 -0.43 3.91
N LEU A 67 5.55 0.53 3.51
CA LEU A 67 5.81 1.95 3.73
C LEU A 67 5.84 2.33 5.22
N LEU A 68 4.95 1.78 6.05
CA LEU A 68 5.00 1.97 7.51
C LEU A 68 6.31 1.44 8.10
N ARG A 69 6.77 0.27 7.66
CA ARG A 69 8.05 -0.31 8.09
C ARG A 69 9.25 0.47 7.57
N TYR A 70 9.14 1.02 6.37
CA TYR A 70 10.15 1.89 5.78
C TYR A 70 10.28 3.16 6.61
N PHE A 71 9.15 3.84 6.89
CA PHE A 71 9.09 5.01 7.77
C PHE A 71 9.72 4.72 9.14
N HIS A 72 9.32 3.63 9.81
CA HIS A 72 9.90 3.26 11.10
C HIS A 72 11.43 3.13 11.06
N ARG A 73 12.00 2.66 9.93
CA ARG A 73 13.45 2.48 9.78
C ARG A 73 14.19 3.75 9.40
N THR A 74 13.61 4.57 8.51
CA THR A 74 14.31 5.70 7.87
C THR A 74 13.89 7.06 8.40
N GLN A 75 12.74 7.12 9.06
CA GLN A 75 12.06 8.35 9.48
C GLN A 75 11.74 9.29 8.29
N ASP A 76 11.58 8.72 7.07
CA ASP A 76 11.15 9.49 5.90
C ASP A 76 9.62 9.71 5.94
N GLU A 77 9.21 10.89 6.40
CA GLU A 77 7.82 11.30 6.58
C GLU A 77 6.94 11.09 5.34
N LYS A 78 7.51 11.18 4.13
CA LYS A 78 6.72 10.96 2.91
C LYS A 78 6.20 9.52 2.83
N ALA A 79 6.91 8.55 3.42
CA ALA A 79 6.42 7.18 3.49
C ALA A 79 5.19 7.04 4.39
N SER A 80 5.14 7.74 5.53
CA SER A 80 3.96 7.79 6.40
C SER A 80 2.81 8.52 5.70
N GLU A 81 3.08 9.69 5.11
CA GLU A 81 2.09 10.51 4.39
C GLU A 81 1.36 9.69 3.31
N MET A 82 2.10 8.92 2.49
CA MET A 82 1.51 8.08 1.46
C MET A 82 0.51 7.06 2.02
N VAL A 83 0.81 6.49 3.18
CA VAL A 83 -0.08 5.54 3.86
C VAL A 83 -1.31 6.28 4.37
N GLU A 84 -1.11 7.38 5.10
CA GLU A 84 -2.18 8.14 5.73
C GLU A 84 -3.20 8.66 4.71
N VAL A 85 -2.73 9.27 3.61
CA VAL A 85 -3.61 9.76 2.54
C VAL A 85 -4.40 8.61 1.91
N THR A 86 -3.75 7.47 1.65
CA THR A 86 -4.42 6.30 1.05
C THR A 86 -5.51 5.75 1.96
N LEU A 87 -5.20 5.53 3.24
CA LEU A 87 -6.14 5.00 4.21
C LEU A 87 -7.30 5.98 4.45
N GLU A 88 -7.01 7.27 4.61
CA GLU A 88 -8.03 8.28 4.83
C GLU A 88 -9.00 8.39 3.65
N LYS A 89 -8.49 8.39 2.41
CA LYS A 89 -9.30 8.44 1.19
C LYS A 89 -10.15 7.18 1.02
N MET A 90 -9.61 6.01 1.33
CA MET A 90 -10.38 4.77 1.30
C MET A 90 -11.48 4.74 2.36
N ALA A 91 -11.17 5.09 3.62
CA ALA A 91 -12.12 5.07 4.72
C ALA A 91 -13.30 6.04 4.50
N LYS A 92 -13.03 7.19 3.88
CA LYS A 92 -14.03 8.20 3.53
C LYS A 92 -14.72 7.95 2.17
N GLY A 93 -14.21 7.00 1.38
CA GLY A 93 -14.74 6.64 0.07
C GLY A 93 -15.84 5.59 0.13
N GLY A 94 -16.47 5.32 -1.02
CA GLY A 94 -17.45 4.23 -1.15
C GLY A 94 -16.82 2.84 -1.26
N ILE A 95 -15.49 2.72 -1.40
CA ILE A 95 -14.80 1.43 -1.22
C ILE A 95 -14.97 0.87 0.19
N TYR A 96 -15.11 1.72 1.21
CA TYR A 96 -15.54 1.31 2.54
C TYR A 96 -17.07 1.29 2.58
N ASP A 97 -17.64 0.17 3.01
CA ASP A 97 -19.08 0.09 3.21
C ASP A 97 -19.48 0.91 4.44
N GLN A 98 -19.99 2.11 4.19
CA GLN A 98 -20.38 3.05 5.23
C GLN A 98 -21.56 2.58 6.09
N ILE A 99 -22.29 1.53 5.67
CA ILE A 99 -23.46 0.99 6.38
C ILE A 99 -23.11 -0.37 7.01
N GLY A 100 -22.63 -1.30 6.19
CA GLY A 100 -22.36 -2.68 6.59
C GLY A 100 -20.94 -2.94 7.10
N GLY A 101 -20.04 -1.96 6.99
CA GLY A 101 -18.63 -2.08 7.35
C GLY A 101 -17.82 -2.96 6.40
N GLY A 102 -16.50 -2.85 6.53
CA GLY A 102 -15.53 -3.56 5.71
C GLY A 102 -15.37 -2.98 4.30
N PHE A 103 -14.22 -3.31 3.70
CA PHE A 103 -13.82 -2.84 2.38
C PHE A 103 -14.28 -3.79 1.29
N HIS A 104 -14.74 -3.18 0.21
CA HIS A 104 -14.94 -3.81 -1.08
C HIS A 104 -13.58 -4.06 -1.74
N ARG A 105 -13.52 -5.03 -2.65
CA ARG A 105 -12.26 -5.52 -3.22
C ARG A 105 -11.45 -4.44 -3.95
N TYR A 106 -12.14 -3.56 -4.68
CA TYR A 106 -11.54 -2.43 -5.39
C TYR A 106 -12.58 -1.38 -5.71
N ALA A 107 -12.13 -0.16 -6.03
CA ALA A 107 -12.96 0.89 -6.61
C ALA A 107 -12.83 0.88 -8.14
N THR A 108 -13.91 1.11 -8.86
CA THR A 108 -13.90 1.19 -10.33
C THR A 108 -13.43 2.55 -10.85
N ASP A 109 -13.29 3.55 -9.97
CA ASP A 109 -12.76 4.88 -10.26
C ASP A 109 -11.43 5.14 -9.54
N ASN A 110 -10.87 6.34 -9.77
CA ASN A 110 -9.61 6.78 -9.16
C ASN A 110 -9.77 7.35 -7.74
N ASN A 111 -10.98 7.66 -7.29
CA ASN A 111 -11.25 8.48 -6.10
C ASN A 111 -11.79 7.64 -4.93
N TRP A 112 -11.82 6.31 -5.09
CA TRP A 112 -12.36 5.35 -4.12
C TRP A 112 -13.88 5.45 -3.92
N LEU A 113 -14.63 6.03 -4.87
CA LEU A 113 -16.04 6.33 -4.67
C LEU A 113 -16.98 5.20 -5.09
N VAL A 114 -16.80 4.63 -6.28
CA VAL A 114 -17.67 3.59 -6.83
C VAL A 114 -17.02 2.23 -6.59
N PRO A 115 -17.60 1.38 -5.73
CA PRO A 115 -16.94 0.13 -5.40
C PRO A 115 -17.40 -1.02 -6.29
N HIS A 116 -16.54 -2.02 -6.44
CA HIS A 116 -16.95 -3.34 -6.89
C HIS A 116 -17.49 -4.12 -5.69
N PHE A 117 -18.81 -4.32 -5.61
CA PHE A 117 -19.58 -4.85 -4.45
C PHE A 117 -19.16 -6.20 -3.84
N GLU A 118 -18.12 -6.84 -4.38
CA GLU A 118 -17.51 -8.01 -3.78
C GLU A 118 -16.63 -7.61 -2.57
N LYS A 119 -16.81 -8.30 -1.45
CA LYS A 119 -15.89 -8.22 -0.30
C LYS A 119 -15.14 -9.53 -0.17
N MET A 120 -13.85 -9.43 0.13
CA MET A 120 -13.01 -10.60 0.37
C MET A 120 -12.43 -10.55 1.77
N LEU A 121 -12.47 -11.71 2.45
CA LEU A 121 -12.02 -11.83 3.84
C LEU A 121 -10.53 -11.49 3.97
N TYR A 122 -9.69 -11.98 3.06
CA TYR A 122 -8.24 -11.74 3.15
C TYR A 122 -7.89 -10.26 2.95
N ASP A 123 -8.58 -9.56 2.06
CA ASP A 123 -8.38 -8.11 1.86
C ASP A 123 -8.72 -7.35 3.14
N ASN A 124 -9.87 -7.65 3.75
CA ASN A 124 -10.30 -7.02 5.00
C ASN A 124 -9.38 -7.37 6.18
N ALA A 125 -8.90 -8.60 6.28
CA ALA A 125 -7.97 -9.00 7.33
C ALA A 125 -6.62 -8.26 7.19
N LEU A 126 -6.11 -8.12 5.97
CA LEU A 126 -4.88 -7.38 5.71
C LEU A 126 -5.06 -5.88 5.97
N LEU A 127 -6.18 -5.30 5.54
CA LEU A 127 -6.47 -3.88 5.78
C LEU A 127 -6.63 -3.58 7.26
N SER A 128 -7.37 -4.41 8.02
CA SER A 128 -7.53 -4.23 9.46
C SER A 128 -6.18 -4.13 10.19
N ARG A 129 -5.20 -4.96 9.77
CA ARG A 129 -3.84 -4.89 10.32
C ARG A 129 -3.11 -3.60 9.94
N VAL A 130 -3.23 -3.15 8.70
CA VAL A 130 -2.58 -1.91 8.23
C VAL A 130 -3.16 -0.68 8.93
N TYR A 131 -4.48 -0.61 9.10
CA TYR A 131 -5.15 0.45 9.86
C TYR A 131 -4.66 0.48 11.31
N LEU A 132 -4.62 -0.67 11.99
CA LEU A 132 -4.04 -0.77 13.34
C LEU A 132 -2.59 -0.27 13.40
N HIS A 133 -1.74 -0.66 12.46
CA HIS A 133 -0.35 -0.19 12.44
C HIS A 133 -0.25 1.31 12.14
N ALA A 134 -1.12 1.85 11.28
CA ALA A 134 -1.17 3.28 11.02
C ALA A 134 -1.60 4.06 12.28
N TYR A 135 -2.58 3.54 13.05
CA TYR A 135 -2.95 4.09 14.35
C TYR A 135 -1.75 4.12 15.31
N LEU A 136 -1.04 2.99 15.45
CA LEU A 136 0.12 2.90 16.35
C LEU A 136 1.29 3.83 15.95
N VAL A 137 1.41 4.17 14.66
CA VAL A 137 2.46 5.07 14.15
C VAL A 137 2.06 6.54 14.27
N THR A 138 0.78 6.87 14.08
CA THR A 138 0.32 8.26 13.89
C THR A 138 -0.56 8.81 15.01
N ASP A 139 -1.10 7.93 15.87
CA ASP A 139 -2.13 8.20 16.89
C ASP A 139 -3.41 8.88 16.35
N LYS A 140 -3.67 8.77 15.04
CA LYS A 140 -4.86 9.31 14.39
C LYS A 140 -6.06 8.40 14.64
N GLN A 141 -7.06 8.91 15.36
CA GLN A 141 -8.30 8.20 15.72
C GLN A 141 -9.14 7.65 14.56
N LEU A 142 -8.87 8.10 13.32
CA LEU A 142 -9.52 7.54 12.14
C LEU A 142 -9.09 6.09 11.88
N PHE A 143 -7.87 5.72 12.27
CA PHE A 143 -7.25 4.45 11.94
C PHE A 143 -7.41 3.38 13.03
#